data_AF-A0A379WXV2-F1
#
_entry.id   AF-A0A379WXV2-F1
#
_cell.length_a   1.000
_cell.length_b   1.000
_cell.length_c   1.000
_cell.angle_alpha   90.00
_cell.angle_beta   90.00
_cell.angle_gamma   90.00
#
_symmetry.space_group_name_H-M   'P 1'
#
loop_
_entity.id
_entity.type
_entity.pdbx_description
1 polymer ?
#
loop_
_entity_poly.entity_id
_entity_poly.type
_entity_poly.pdbx_seq_one_letter_code
_entity_poly.pdbx_strand_id
1 'polypeptide(L)'
;MANIANAKVIDVDITGTLDGGIRGYGGSNIVIDGVIVHDIGVSALAGECGMGIWFGDYAHYENQTDGLLIQNCRINNIGGVGLMRGDGIVVYNAKNFTLRNNNITTVNRMGISAGSDCLYFKINGNYIVDTLLAGIDIEPDAHYTASNFKIYNNTIIGFASRFLTATAGGRSAFWY
;
A
#
# COMPACT_ATOMS: atom_id res chain seq x y z
N MET A 1 -23.18 -6.50 14.96
CA MET A 1 -22.77 -5.84 13.70
C MET A 1 -22.25 -4.47 14.07
N ALA A 2 -20.93 -4.31 14.21
CA ALA A 2 -20.34 -3.00 14.45
C ALA A 2 -20.25 -2.29 13.10
N ASN A 3 -21.16 -1.36 12.87
CA ASN A 3 -21.12 -0.47 11.72
C ASN A 3 -20.12 0.64 12.06
N ILE A 4 -18.97 0.67 11.40
CA ILE A 4 -17.99 1.76 11.52
C ILE A 4 -18.55 2.96 10.74
N ALA A 5 -19.59 3.57 11.29
CA ALA A 5 -19.96 4.96 11.01
C ALA A 5 -19.40 5.90 12.09
N ASN A 6 -18.72 5.36 13.12
CA ASN A 6 -18.22 6.08 14.30
C ASN A 6 -16.96 5.42 14.92
N ALA A 7 -15.99 4.96 14.11
CA ALA A 7 -14.70 4.53 14.68
C ALA A 7 -13.89 5.76 15.10
N LYS A 8 -13.84 5.96 16.42
CA LYS A 8 -12.96 6.87 17.11
C LYS A 8 -11.55 6.27 17.18
N VAL A 9 -10.84 6.22 16.06
CA VAL A 9 -9.39 6.47 15.90
C VAL A 9 -9.19 6.73 14.40
N ILE A 10 -9.23 8.01 14.02
CA ILE A 10 -8.48 8.46 12.85
C ILE A 10 -7.21 9.03 13.48
N ASP A 11 -6.13 8.27 13.43
CA ASP A 11 -4.81 8.90 13.61
C ASP A 11 -4.50 9.54 12.26
N VAL A 12 -4.97 10.79 12.09
CA VAL A 12 -4.40 11.66 11.06
C VAL A 12 -3.11 12.16 11.69
N ASP A 13 -2.01 11.52 11.35
CA ASP A 13 -0.69 12.02 11.72
C ASP A 13 -0.45 13.34 10.95
N ILE A 14 -0.86 14.45 11.56
CA ILE A 14 -0.49 15.82 11.17
C ILE A 14 0.73 16.25 12.02
N THR A 15 1.59 15.31 12.43
CA THR A 15 2.81 15.59 13.21
C THR A 15 4.07 15.51 12.36
N GLY A 16 4.06 16.13 11.18
CA GLY A 16 5.30 16.53 10.50
C GLY A 16 6.20 15.41 9.99
N THR A 17 5.79 14.15 10.07
CA THR A 17 6.37 13.02 9.34
C THR A 17 5.28 12.46 8.42
N LEU A 18 5.39 12.77 7.12
CA LEU A 18 4.39 12.59 6.07
C LEU A 18 4.17 11.10 5.68
N ASP A 19 4.08 10.19 6.64
CA ASP A 19 4.44 8.80 6.40
C ASP A 19 3.28 7.86 6.02
N GLY A 20 2.01 8.28 6.15
CA GLY A 20 0.87 7.39 5.89
C GLY A 20 -0.46 8.12 5.72
N GLY A 21 -1.22 7.87 4.66
CA GLY A 21 -2.55 8.46 4.47
C GLY A 21 -3.61 7.87 5.42
N ILE A 22 -3.69 6.54 5.48
CA ILE A 22 -4.44 5.79 6.51
C ILE A 22 -3.53 4.70 7.06
N ARG A 23 -3.39 4.62 8.37
CA ARG A 23 -2.45 3.72 9.03
C ARG A 23 -3.13 2.90 10.14
N GLY A 24 -2.73 1.64 10.28
CA GLY A 24 -3.18 0.77 11.38
C GLY A 24 -2.13 -0.26 11.79
N TYR A 25 -2.04 -0.52 13.10
CA TYR A 25 -1.08 -1.44 13.70
C TYR A 25 -1.81 -2.62 14.37
N GLY A 26 -2.54 -3.39 13.56
CA GLY A 26 -3.42 -4.47 14.03
C GLY A 26 -4.90 -4.11 14.01
N GLY A 27 -5.71 -4.97 14.63
CA GLY A 27 -7.17 -4.82 14.72
C GLY A 27 -7.93 -5.86 13.90
N SER A 28 -9.25 -5.88 14.05
CA SER A 28 -10.09 -6.86 13.33
C SER A 28 -11.40 -6.29 12.81
N ASN A 29 -11.90 -6.87 11.73
CA ASN A 29 -13.16 -6.51 11.08
C ASN A 29 -13.22 -5.03 10.67
N ILE A 30 -12.17 -4.55 10.02
CA ILE A 30 -12.02 -3.17 9.59
C ILE A 30 -12.44 -3.04 8.12
N VAL A 31 -13.20 -1.99 7.81
CA VAL A 31 -13.63 -1.67 6.44
C VAL A 31 -13.23 -0.25 6.09
N ILE A 32 -12.53 -0.09 4.98
CA ILE A 32 -12.21 1.19 4.35
C ILE A 32 -12.91 1.19 2.99
N ASP A 33 -13.91 2.06 2.82
CA ASP A 33 -14.78 2.08 1.65
C ASP A 33 -14.94 3.49 1.12
N GLY A 34 -14.67 3.69 -0.18
CA GLY A 34 -14.99 4.94 -0.87
C GLY A 34 -14.10 6.13 -0.50
N VAL A 35 -12.96 5.92 0.13
CA VAL A 35 -12.05 7.01 0.52
C VAL A 35 -11.16 7.45 -0.64
N ILE A 36 -10.72 8.70 -0.58
CA ILE A 36 -9.69 9.24 -1.47
C ILE A 36 -8.44 9.51 -0.64
N VAL A 37 -7.32 8.92 -1.01
CA VAL A 37 -6.01 9.12 -0.37
C VAL A 37 -5.05 9.64 -1.43
N HIS A 38 -4.47 10.82 -1.20
CA HIS A 38 -3.63 11.44 -2.21
C HIS A 38 -2.53 12.33 -1.64
N ASP A 39 -1.50 12.56 -2.46
CA ASP A 39 -0.40 13.48 -2.19
C ASP A 39 0.37 13.14 -0.89
N ILE A 40 0.72 11.86 -0.70
CA ILE A 40 1.47 11.38 0.46
C ILE A 40 2.95 11.21 0.10
N GLY A 41 3.86 11.75 0.93
CA GLY A 41 5.31 11.64 0.72
C GLY A 41 5.81 12.27 -0.60
N VAL A 42 5.10 13.29 -1.10
CA VAL A 42 5.36 13.94 -2.40
C VAL A 42 6.28 15.15 -2.31
N SER A 43 6.78 15.53 -1.13
CA SER A 43 7.65 16.70 -1.05
C SER A 43 9.04 16.40 -1.63
N ALA A 44 9.70 17.46 -2.06
CA ALA A 44 11.06 17.41 -2.59
C ALA A 44 12.14 17.21 -1.50
N LEU A 45 11.74 17.13 -0.23
CA LEU A 45 12.65 16.87 0.88
C LEU A 45 13.04 15.39 0.87
N ALA A 46 14.34 15.12 0.84
CA ALA A 46 14.85 13.76 0.91
C ALA A 46 14.42 13.11 2.23
N GLY A 47 13.79 11.93 2.14
CA GLY A 47 13.48 11.10 3.32
C GLY A 47 12.02 11.01 3.72
N GLU A 48 11.07 11.56 2.95
CA GLU A 48 9.65 11.41 3.26
C GLU A 48 9.12 10.03 2.88
N CYS A 49 8.39 9.39 3.80
CA CYS A 49 7.77 8.12 3.48
C CYS A 49 6.48 8.29 2.69
N GLY A 50 6.26 7.44 1.69
CA GLY A 50 5.05 7.49 0.86
C GLY A 50 4.22 6.22 1.02
N MET A 51 3.27 6.19 1.95
CA MET A 51 2.36 5.05 2.09
C MET A 51 0.91 5.53 2.03
N GLY A 52 0.16 5.14 1.00
CA GLY A 52 -1.23 5.56 0.87
C GLY A 52 -2.07 4.98 2.00
N ILE A 53 -2.30 3.67 1.97
CA ILE A 53 -2.93 2.93 3.08
C ILE A 53 -1.97 1.86 3.58
N TRP A 54 -1.62 1.90 4.86
CA TRP A 54 -0.73 0.93 5.48
C TRP A 54 -1.39 0.23 6.66
N PHE A 55 -1.40 -1.10 6.65
CA PHE A 55 -1.67 -1.91 7.83
C PHE A 55 -0.52 -2.84 8.15
N GLY A 56 -0.10 -2.89 9.40
CA GLY A 56 0.89 -3.84 9.88
C GLY A 56 1.87 -3.21 10.83
N ASP A 57 2.34 -4.00 11.77
CA ASP A 57 3.36 -3.61 12.73
C ASP A 57 4.55 -4.55 12.58
N TYR A 58 5.68 -4.00 12.14
CA TYR A 58 6.94 -4.72 12.01
C TYR A 58 7.65 -4.95 13.35
N ALA A 59 7.33 -4.15 14.37
CA ALA A 59 7.92 -4.26 15.69
C ALA A 59 7.12 -5.20 16.61
N HIS A 60 5.80 -5.30 16.39
CA HIS A 60 4.90 -6.07 17.24
C HIS A 60 4.08 -7.09 16.42
N TYR A 61 4.73 -8.20 16.04
CA TYR A 61 4.10 -9.26 15.24
C TYR A 61 2.93 -9.96 15.97
N GLU A 62 2.81 -9.80 17.29
CA GLU A 62 1.67 -10.25 18.07
C GLU A 62 0.36 -9.51 17.71
N ASN A 63 0.44 -8.31 17.13
CA ASN A 63 -0.70 -7.48 16.78
C ASN A 63 -1.13 -7.68 15.32
N GLN A 64 -1.46 -8.93 14.96
CA GLN A 64 -1.89 -9.28 13.61
C GLN A 64 -3.22 -8.61 13.25
N THR A 65 -3.31 -8.00 12.06
CA THR A 65 -4.58 -7.52 11.53
C THR A 65 -5.40 -8.69 10.99
N ASP A 66 -6.67 -8.84 11.40
CA ASP A 66 -7.53 -9.96 10.98
C ASP A 66 -8.89 -9.48 10.44
N GLY A 67 -9.13 -9.70 9.14
CA GLY A 67 -10.39 -9.29 8.53
C GLY A 67 -10.39 -7.80 8.19
N LEU A 68 -9.63 -7.45 7.16
CA LEU A 68 -9.60 -6.10 6.59
C LEU A 68 -10.32 -6.14 5.22
N LEU A 69 -11.00 -5.06 4.88
CA LEU A 69 -11.60 -4.86 3.56
C LEU A 69 -11.28 -3.44 3.10
N ILE A 70 -10.51 -3.31 2.02
CA ILE A 70 -10.29 -2.01 1.35
C ILE A 70 -10.97 -2.06 -0.01
N GLN A 71 -11.96 -1.19 -0.21
CA GLN A 71 -12.75 -1.21 -1.43
C GLN A 71 -13.19 0.15 -1.95
N ASN A 72 -13.39 0.24 -3.26
CA ASN A 72 -13.91 1.43 -3.94
C ASN A 72 -13.11 2.71 -3.64
N CYS A 73 -11.85 2.58 -3.23
CA CYS A 73 -11.00 3.72 -2.88
C CYS A 73 -10.32 4.28 -4.12
N ARG A 74 -9.98 5.58 -4.07
CA ARG A 74 -9.08 6.22 -5.02
C ARG A 74 -7.78 6.57 -4.30
N ILE A 75 -6.67 6.01 -4.75
CA ILE A 75 -5.35 6.25 -4.17
C ILE A 75 -4.45 6.79 -5.26
N ASN A 76 -3.95 8.01 -5.11
CA ASN A 76 -3.15 8.60 -6.18
C ASN A 76 -2.05 9.55 -5.72
N ASN A 77 -1.02 9.67 -6.55
CA ASN A 77 0.14 10.52 -6.29
C ASN A 77 0.80 10.18 -4.94
N ILE A 78 1.23 8.93 -4.81
CA ILE A 78 1.97 8.46 -3.64
C ILE A 78 3.46 8.49 -3.96
N GLY A 79 4.16 9.36 -3.24
CA GLY A 79 5.59 9.60 -3.34
C GLY A 79 6.40 8.58 -2.54
N GLY A 80 7.54 9.01 -1.98
CA GLY A 80 8.54 8.12 -1.34
C GLY A 80 9.39 7.32 -2.34
N VAL A 81 10.62 6.96 -1.97
CA VAL A 81 11.55 6.15 -2.79
C VAL A 81 12.44 5.26 -1.91
N GLY A 82 12.81 4.08 -2.43
CA GLY A 82 13.70 3.14 -1.74
C GLY A 82 13.19 2.75 -0.36
N LEU A 83 14.00 2.98 0.69
CA LEU A 83 13.67 2.67 2.08
C LEU A 83 12.51 3.50 2.65
N MET A 84 12.19 4.64 2.03
CA MET A 84 11.07 5.48 2.44
C MET A 84 9.72 4.95 1.92
N ARG A 85 9.72 3.74 1.32
CA ARG A 85 8.56 3.12 0.67
C ARG A 85 7.97 4.05 -0.41
N GLY A 86 6.87 3.62 -1.01
CA GLY A 86 6.20 4.42 -2.04
C GLY A 86 4.95 3.73 -2.53
N ASP A 87 4.24 3.07 -1.61
CA ASP A 87 3.23 2.07 -1.92
C ASP A 87 1.83 2.66 -1.82
N GLY A 88 0.96 2.29 -2.77
CA GLY A 88 -0.43 2.73 -2.75
C GLY A 88 -1.18 2.10 -1.58
N ILE A 89 -1.14 0.77 -1.51
CA ILE A 89 -1.60 -0.01 -0.35
C ILE A 89 -0.48 -0.95 0.05
N VAL A 90 -0.15 -0.99 1.33
CA VAL A 90 0.86 -1.90 1.86
C VAL A 90 0.32 -2.60 3.10
N VAL A 91 0.51 -3.92 3.16
CA VAL A 91 0.10 -4.72 4.31
C VAL A 91 1.18 -5.69 4.76
N TYR A 92 1.38 -5.76 6.08
CA TYR A 92 2.25 -6.70 6.77
C TYR A 92 1.52 -7.34 7.94
N ASN A 93 1.92 -8.56 8.31
CA ASN A 93 1.39 -9.29 9.45
C ASN A 93 -0.15 -9.22 9.54
N ALA A 94 -0.81 -9.80 8.54
CA ALA A 94 -2.25 -9.72 8.42
C ALA A 94 -2.84 -11.00 7.85
N LYS A 95 -4.11 -11.26 8.18
CA LYS A 95 -4.86 -12.37 7.60
C LYS A 95 -6.28 -11.98 7.21
N ASN A 96 -6.86 -12.79 6.34
CA ASN A 96 -8.24 -12.64 5.87
C ASN A 96 -8.49 -11.26 5.23
N PHE A 97 -7.59 -10.84 4.33
CA PHE A 97 -7.65 -9.52 3.73
C PHE A 97 -8.30 -9.55 2.34
N THR A 98 -9.17 -8.58 2.05
CA THR A 98 -9.74 -8.37 0.71
C THR A 98 -9.50 -6.95 0.22
N LEU A 99 -8.94 -6.81 -0.98
CA LEU A 99 -8.76 -5.54 -1.69
C LEU A 99 -9.51 -5.61 -3.00
N ARG A 100 -10.53 -4.77 -3.18
CA ARG A 100 -11.32 -4.82 -4.40
C ARG A 100 -11.81 -3.50 -4.93
N ASN A 101 -11.91 -3.41 -6.25
CA ASN A 101 -12.51 -2.27 -6.94
C ASN A 101 -11.84 -0.92 -6.60
N ASN A 102 -10.57 -0.94 -6.22
CA ASN A 102 -9.81 0.29 -5.96
C ASN A 102 -9.19 0.82 -7.25
N ASN A 103 -9.03 2.13 -7.32
CA ASN A 103 -8.33 2.82 -8.39
C ASN A 103 -7.02 3.41 -7.83
N ILE A 104 -5.88 2.85 -8.24
CA ILE A 104 -4.55 3.17 -7.73
C ILE A 104 -3.71 3.72 -8.88
N THR A 105 -3.32 5.00 -8.81
CA THR A 105 -2.65 5.69 -9.92
C THR A 105 -1.45 6.50 -9.47
N THR A 106 -0.32 6.44 -10.19
CA THR A 106 0.87 7.27 -9.93
C THR A 106 1.43 7.04 -8.54
N VAL A 107 2.15 5.93 -8.41
CA VAL A 107 2.69 5.42 -7.14
C VAL A 107 4.17 5.06 -7.32
N ASN A 108 5.05 5.59 -6.46
CA ASN A 108 6.51 5.51 -6.65
C ASN A 108 7.16 4.17 -6.32
N ARG A 109 6.42 3.17 -5.84
CA ARG A 109 6.93 1.82 -5.62
C ARG A 109 5.93 0.77 -6.07
N MET A 110 5.14 0.19 -5.17
CA MET A 110 4.14 -0.84 -5.49
C MET A 110 2.73 -0.28 -5.45
N GLY A 111 1.89 -0.61 -6.43
CA GLY A 111 0.46 -0.27 -6.34
C GLY A 111 -0.18 -0.92 -5.11
N ILE A 112 0.04 -2.23 -4.96
CA ILE A 112 -0.31 -3.02 -3.79
C ILE A 112 0.92 -3.85 -3.38
N SER A 113 1.32 -3.79 -2.13
CA SER A 113 2.32 -4.67 -1.53
C SER A 113 1.70 -5.48 -0.39
N ALA A 114 1.97 -6.77 -0.39
CA ALA A 114 1.72 -7.66 0.74
C ALA A 114 3.03 -8.33 1.14
N GLY A 115 3.55 -8.00 2.31
CA GLY A 115 4.83 -8.54 2.74
C GLY A 115 4.72 -9.70 3.71
N SER A 116 5.64 -9.71 4.68
CA SER A 116 5.80 -10.74 5.70
C SER A 116 4.51 -11.06 6.46
N ASP A 117 4.27 -12.36 6.69
CA ASP A 117 3.17 -12.95 7.47
C ASP A 117 1.77 -12.53 7.01
N CYS A 118 1.60 -12.42 5.69
CA CYS A 118 0.32 -12.14 5.05
C CYS A 118 -0.37 -13.44 4.56
N LEU A 119 -1.58 -13.72 5.07
CA LEU A 119 -2.29 -14.98 4.86
C LEU A 119 -3.74 -14.79 4.36
N TYR A 120 -4.16 -15.58 3.37
CA TYR A 120 -5.55 -15.61 2.88
C TYR A 120 -6.02 -14.28 2.27
N PHE A 121 -5.26 -13.78 1.30
CA PHE A 121 -5.55 -12.51 0.65
C PHE A 121 -6.36 -12.70 -0.63
N LYS A 122 -7.29 -11.78 -0.88
CA LYS A 122 -8.00 -11.66 -2.15
C LYS A 122 -7.77 -10.27 -2.72
N ILE A 123 -7.12 -10.17 -3.86
CA ILE A 123 -6.86 -8.90 -4.55
C ILE A 123 -7.55 -8.97 -5.90
N ASN A 124 -8.66 -8.28 -6.08
CA ASN A 124 -9.46 -8.43 -7.30
C ASN A 124 -10.22 -7.19 -7.75
N GLY A 125 -10.44 -7.03 -9.06
CA GLY A 125 -11.23 -5.91 -9.59
C GLY A 125 -10.55 -4.54 -9.44
N ASN A 126 -9.27 -4.50 -9.07
CA ASN A 126 -8.55 -3.24 -8.91
C ASN A 126 -8.02 -2.74 -10.26
N TYR A 127 -8.02 -1.43 -10.43
CA TYR A 127 -7.38 -0.74 -11.53
C TYR A 127 -6.09 -0.09 -11.02
N ILE A 128 -4.95 -0.51 -11.53
CA ILE A 128 -3.62 -0.09 -11.08
C ILE A 128 -2.84 0.42 -12.29
N VAL A 129 -2.40 1.68 -12.24
CA VAL A 129 -1.68 2.31 -13.34
C VAL A 129 -0.53 3.17 -12.83
N ASP A 130 0.54 3.25 -13.63
CA ASP A 130 1.66 4.16 -13.38
C ASP A 130 2.34 3.94 -12.02
N THR A 131 2.69 2.67 -11.75
CA THR A 131 3.53 2.31 -10.62
C THR A 131 5.00 2.25 -11.05
N LEU A 132 5.93 2.61 -10.18
CA LEU A 132 7.35 2.60 -10.54
C LEU A 132 7.91 1.18 -10.57
N LEU A 133 7.71 0.35 -9.53
CA LEU A 133 8.29 -1.00 -9.47
C LEU A 133 7.30 -2.08 -9.93
N ALA A 134 6.19 -2.28 -9.21
CA ALA A 134 5.22 -3.32 -9.54
C ALA A 134 3.77 -2.85 -9.36
N GLY A 135 2.84 -3.48 -10.07
CA GLY A 135 1.41 -3.24 -9.83
C GLY A 135 0.95 -3.89 -8.53
N ILE A 136 1.28 -5.17 -8.36
CA ILE A 136 1.04 -5.96 -7.15
C ILE A 136 2.33 -6.72 -6.84
N ASP A 137 2.81 -6.63 -5.61
CA ASP A 137 3.96 -7.38 -5.12
C ASP A 137 3.59 -8.21 -3.88
N ILE A 138 4.10 -9.44 -3.84
CA ILE A 138 4.02 -10.33 -2.68
C ILE A 138 5.46 -10.58 -2.23
N GLU A 139 5.91 -9.83 -1.23
CA GLU A 139 7.33 -9.69 -0.86
C GLU A 139 7.57 -10.02 0.62
N PRO A 140 7.45 -11.29 1.06
CA PRO A 140 7.87 -11.66 2.40
C PRO A 140 9.39 -11.57 2.54
N ASP A 141 9.89 -11.07 3.67
CA ASP A 141 11.32 -11.08 3.95
C ASP A 141 11.82 -12.53 4.16
N ALA A 142 13.14 -12.74 4.11
CA ALA A 142 13.82 -14.05 3.97
C ALA A 142 13.50 -15.13 5.03
N HIS A 143 12.71 -14.81 6.05
CA HIS A 143 12.34 -15.72 7.14
C HIS A 143 10.84 -15.74 7.46
N TYR A 144 10.03 -14.99 6.71
CA TYR A 144 8.59 -14.91 6.91
C TYR A 144 7.83 -15.55 5.76
N THR A 145 6.54 -15.82 5.99
CA THR A 145 5.71 -16.50 5.00
C THR A 145 4.61 -15.60 4.48
N ALA A 146 4.36 -15.67 3.18
CA ALA A 146 3.15 -15.13 2.58
C ALA A 146 2.47 -16.25 1.80
N SER A 147 1.20 -16.54 2.07
CA SER A 147 0.52 -17.68 1.42
C SER A 147 -0.98 -17.49 1.23
N ASN A 148 -1.56 -18.33 0.37
CA ASN A 148 -3.00 -18.37 0.08
C ASN A 148 -3.56 -17.10 -0.55
N PHE A 149 -2.84 -16.55 -1.54
CA PHE A 149 -3.27 -15.40 -2.31
C PHE A 149 -4.17 -15.81 -3.48
N LYS A 150 -5.28 -15.08 -3.66
CA LYS A 150 -6.11 -15.12 -4.86
C LYS A 150 -6.08 -13.76 -5.53
N ILE A 151 -5.42 -13.68 -6.68
CA ILE A 151 -5.29 -12.45 -7.46
C ILE A 151 -5.98 -12.68 -8.81
N TYR A 152 -7.06 -11.95 -9.08
CA TYR A 152 -7.87 -12.15 -10.28
C TYR A 152 -8.61 -10.88 -10.70
N ASN A 153 -8.92 -10.74 -12.00
CA ASN A 153 -9.70 -9.62 -12.54
C ASN A 153 -9.16 -8.23 -12.18
N ASN A 154 -7.84 -8.08 -12.03
CA ASN A 154 -7.22 -6.76 -11.88
C ASN A 154 -6.76 -6.26 -13.25
N THR A 155 -6.83 -4.95 -13.45
CA THR A 155 -6.22 -4.29 -14.61
C THR A 155 -4.95 -3.59 -14.13
N ILE A 156 -3.80 -4.01 -14.64
CA ILE A 156 -2.49 -3.44 -14.30
C ILE A 156 -1.83 -2.94 -15.59
N ILE A 157 -1.59 -1.63 -15.69
CA ILE A 157 -1.10 -0.99 -16.93
C ILE A 157 0.05 -0.05 -16.60
N GLY A 158 1.08 -0.01 -17.44
CA GLY A 158 2.12 1.01 -17.36
C GLY A 158 2.98 0.96 -16.07
N PHE A 159 3.12 -0.20 -15.44
CA PHE A 159 4.09 -0.41 -14.37
C PHE A 159 5.51 -0.32 -14.94
N ALA A 160 6.45 0.23 -14.17
CA ALA A 160 7.82 0.54 -14.60
C ALA A 160 7.96 1.48 -15.81
N SER A 161 6.87 2.11 -16.25
CA SER A 161 6.89 3.01 -17.42
C SER A 161 7.70 4.29 -17.18
N ARG A 162 7.72 4.80 -15.95
CA ARG A 162 8.51 5.99 -15.56
C ARG A 162 10.02 5.74 -15.51
N PHE A 163 10.48 4.48 -15.49
CA PHE A 163 11.91 4.19 -15.63
C PHE A 163 12.43 4.41 -17.06
N LEU A 164 11.58 4.23 -18.07
CA LEU A 164 11.93 4.44 -19.47
C LEU A 164 12.20 5.92 -19.78
N THR A 165 11.51 6.84 -19.10
CA THR A 165 11.71 8.29 -19.28
C THR A 165 12.89 8.82 -18.44
N ALA A 166 13.16 8.25 -17.27
CA ALA A 166 14.30 8.64 -16.44
C ALA A 166 15.67 8.26 -17.05
N THR A 167 15.74 7.12 -17.76
CA THR A 167 17.00 6.66 -18.39
C THR A 167 17.36 7.37 -19.70
N ALA A 168 16.41 8.05 -20.34
CA ALA A 168 16.66 8.83 -21.57
C ALA A 168 17.34 10.19 -21.31
N GLY A 169 17.47 10.63 -20.06
CA GLY A 169 17.94 11.98 -19.70
C GLY A 169 19.17 12.10 -18.80
N GLY A 170 19.67 11.01 -18.21
CA GLY A 170 20.90 11.07 -17.41
C GLY A 170 20.97 10.04 -16.28
N ARG A 171 22.14 9.41 -16.17
CA ARG A 171 22.67 8.58 -15.07
C ARG A 171 21.64 7.96 -14.12
N SER A 172 21.40 6.68 -14.36
CA SER A 172 20.92 5.68 -13.42
C SER A 172 21.56 5.83 -12.04
N ALA A 173 20.74 6.09 -11.02
CA ALA A 173 21.09 5.88 -9.62
C ALA A 173 19.83 5.79 -8.77
N PHE A 174 19.09 4.67 -8.85
CA PHE A 174 18.23 4.25 -7.75
C PHE A 174 18.38 2.74 -7.60
N TRP A 175 19.04 2.36 -6.51
CA TRP A 175 19.29 0.98 -6.11
C TRP A 175 18.06 0.43 -5.37
N TYR A 176 17.83 -0.87 -5.58
CA TYR A 176 16.81 -1.74 -4.99
C TYR A 176 16.58 -1.54 -3.49
#